data_AF-A0A8H7K6H1-F1
#
_entry.id   AF-A0A8H7K6H1-F1
#
_cell.length_a   1.000
_cell.length_b   1.000
_cell.length_c   1.000
_cell.angle_alpha   90.00
_cell.angle_beta   90.00
_cell.angle_gamma   90.00
#
_symmetry.space_group_name_H-M   'P 1'
#
loop_
_entity.id
_entity.type
_entity.pdbx_description
1 polymer ?
#
loop_
_entity_poly.entity_id
_entity_poly.type
_entity_poly.pdbx_seq_one_letter_code
_entity_poly.pdbx_strand_id
1 'polypeptide(L)'
;MPAFPPPPVNTIDWSNVGFQVREGKSFSASSAPSFVESMGTSNRPGPSRRANGAPSASWPTPTCASTAWRRLNYGQQAYEGLKAFRTPNNAAITIFRPDRNARRMQHSADVVSMPRVPEQLFLNAVRAAVALNAEFVPPHETGAALYIRPQIYGSSAQLGLTPPDEYTFAIFVIPTGVYHGTHPVKALILDEFDRAAPYGVGSAKVGGNYAPVLRWSDAARRDGYGITLHLDSARHEEVDEFSTSGFIGAIVNPDDAADVTLVAPSSQCIIDSVTSDSILEIGRSFGWKVERRAVKYTELPAFSEVMAAGTAAALVPIRSITRRSVAGSSGGGLSYDAPRTSSGSKGEEIVTYLPQKQEDAGVICLKLISQLKAIQLGKVEDTFGWCVEIDTGDLELAPQGDGRARRRYDYQKAKCEDPVAINAWFSLVANTIAKYGIRPDDIHNFDKTGFMMGVIANGMVATGAERRGSPKRVQPGNRKWVTVIQSISAGSWATPPFIVVAG
;
A
#
# COMPACT_ATOMS: atom_id res chain seq x y z
N MET A 1 -27.29 -12.29 18.23
CA MET A 1 -26.01 -11.70 17.79
C MET A 1 -26.30 -10.30 17.29
N PRO A 2 -25.42 -9.30 17.48
CA PRO A 2 -25.59 -8.00 16.84
C PRO A 2 -25.70 -8.18 15.32
N ALA A 3 -26.49 -7.34 14.65
CA ALA A 3 -26.61 -7.35 13.20
C ALA A 3 -25.25 -7.04 12.56
N PHE A 4 -24.87 -7.81 11.54
CA PHE A 4 -23.68 -7.57 10.73
C PHE A 4 -24.11 -7.02 9.36
N PRO A 5 -23.39 -6.03 8.81
CA PRO A 5 -22.26 -5.34 9.41
C PRO A 5 -22.71 -4.40 10.56
N PRO A 6 -21.87 -4.19 11.60
CA PRO A 6 -22.15 -3.17 12.60
C PRO A 6 -22.28 -1.78 11.93
N PRO A 7 -22.99 -0.81 12.55
CA PRO A 7 -23.06 0.54 12.02
C PRO A 7 -21.65 1.19 12.00
N PRO A 8 -21.40 2.17 11.10
CA PRO A 8 -20.16 2.94 11.11
C PRO A 8 -19.93 3.64 12.46
N VAL A 9 -18.67 3.74 12.89
CA VAL A 9 -18.34 4.50 14.11
C VAL A 9 -18.73 5.97 13.97
N ASN A 10 -19.26 6.55 15.04
CA ASN A 10 -19.67 7.97 15.10
C ASN A 10 -18.53 8.90 15.57
N THR A 11 -17.37 8.34 15.92
CA THR A 11 -16.19 9.10 16.37
C THR A 11 -15.35 9.66 15.23
N ILE A 12 -15.63 9.27 13.98
CA ILE A 12 -14.92 9.74 12.78
C ILE A 12 -15.82 10.73 12.04
N ASP A 13 -15.28 11.90 11.73
CA ASP A 13 -15.90 12.82 10.78
C ASP A 13 -15.71 12.29 9.36
N TRP A 14 -16.71 11.53 8.91
CA TRP A 14 -16.70 10.90 7.58
C TRP A 14 -16.73 11.90 6.42
N SER A 15 -17.09 13.16 6.67
CA SER A 15 -17.13 14.21 5.65
C SER A 15 -15.74 14.78 5.31
N ASN A 16 -14.73 14.49 6.13
CA ASN A 16 -13.39 15.09 6.03
C ASN A 16 -12.24 14.06 6.04
N VAL A 17 -12.53 12.82 5.61
CA VAL A 17 -11.51 11.75 5.57
C VAL A 17 -10.60 11.96 4.36
N GLY A 18 -9.32 12.29 4.58
CA GLY A 18 -8.31 12.41 3.52
C GLY A 18 -7.58 11.09 3.20
N PHE A 19 -6.65 11.13 2.24
CA PHE A 19 -5.70 10.03 1.99
C PHE A 19 -4.49 10.05 2.95
N GLN A 20 -4.27 11.16 3.67
CA GLN A 20 -3.20 11.29 4.66
C GLN A 20 -3.72 10.95 6.06
N VAL A 21 -2.90 10.26 6.86
CA VAL A 21 -3.09 10.15 8.30
C VAL A 21 -2.92 11.55 8.88
N ARG A 22 -4.02 12.19 9.29
CA ARG A 22 -3.97 13.52 9.93
C ARG A 22 -3.74 13.34 11.43
N GLU A 23 -2.52 13.61 11.89
CA GLU A 23 -2.26 13.90 13.30
C GLU A 23 -2.80 15.30 13.60
N GLY A 24 -4.04 15.38 14.06
CA GLY A 24 -4.66 16.66 14.41
C GLY A 24 -6.09 16.52 14.88
N LYS A 25 -6.27 16.53 16.21
CA LYS A 25 -7.53 16.75 16.95
C LYS A 25 -8.79 16.21 16.25
N SER A 26 -8.82 14.91 15.99
CA SER A 26 -9.99 14.00 15.78
C SER A 26 -9.53 12.60 15.35
N PHE A 27 -8.25 12.42 15.04
CA PHE A 27 -7.59 11.11 15.01
C PHE A 27 -6.73 10.99 16.27
N SER A 28 -7.35 10.70 17.40
CA SER A 28 -6.61 10.17 18.54
C SER A 28 -6.00 8.84 18.11
N ALA A 29 -4.75 8.58 18.49
CA ALA A 29 -4.03 7.32 18.28
C ALA A 29 -4.76 6.05 18.83
N SER A 30 -5.99 6.21 19.32
CA SER A 30 -6.97 5.19 19.70
C SER A 30 -7.73 4.56 18.53
N SER A 31 -7.53 5.00 17.28
CA SER A 31 -8.30 4.56 16.10
C SER A 31 -7.40 4.09 14.94
N ALA A 32 -6.26 3.49 15.27
CA ALA A 32 -5.33 2.88 14.32
C ALA A 32 -5.87 1.55 13.76
N PRO A 33 -5.58 1.20 12.50
CA PRO A 33 -6.18 0.04 11.83
C PRO A 33 -5.73 -1.30 12.41
N SER A 34 -6.66 -2.24 12.53
CA SER A 34 -6.34 -3.63 12.87
C SER A 34 -5.67 -4.31 11.67
N PHE A 35 -4.62 -5.10 11.91
CA PHE A 35 -3.92 -5.83 10.85
C PHE A 35 -4.10 -7.34 10.99
N VAL A 36 -3.94 -8.04 9.87
CA VAL A 36 -3.83 -9.51 9.82
C VAL A 36 -2.43 -9.88 9.35
N GLU A 37 -1.67 -10.63 10.14
CA GLU A 37 -0.32 -11.11 9.85
C GLU A 37 -0.29 -12.64 9.70
N SER A 38 0.36 -13.10 8.63
CA SER A 38 0.72 -14.50 8.38
C SER A 38 2.21 -14.57 8.04
N MET A 39 2.98 -15.33 8.82
CA MET A 39 4.41 -15.57 8.55
C MET A 39 4.61 -16.88 7.79
N GLY A 40 5.51 -16.88 6.80
CA GLY A 40 5.91 -18.07 6.06
C GLY A 40 7.44 -18.21 6.01
N THR A 41 7.95 -19.42 6.26
CA THR A 41 9.38 -19.75 6.10
C THR A 41 9.62 -20.46 4.77
N SER A 42 10.77 -20.21 4.13
CA SER A 42 11.14 -20.95 2.91
C SER A 42 11.74 -22.32 3.27
N ASN A 43 11.18 -23.40 2.71
CA ASN A 43 11.79 -24.73 2.72
C ASN A 43 12.37 -25.03 1.34
N ARG A 44 13.66 -25.35 1.27
CA ARG A 44 14.32 -25.97 0.10
C ARG A 44 13.67 -27.33 -0.26
N PRO A 45 13.83 -27.83 -1.50
CA PRO A 45 12.94 -28.85 -2.06
C PRO A 45 13.15 -30.22 -1.42
N GLY A 46 12.15 -30.63 -0.64
CA GLY A 46 11.87 -31.99 -0.18
C GLY A 46 10.34 -32.16 -0.19
N PRO A 47 9.80 -33.39 -0.17
CA PRO A 47 8.45 -33.68 -0.62
C PRO A 47 7.40 -32.88 0.17
N SER A 48 6.57 -32.15 -0.59
CA SER A 48 5.38 -31.38 -0.21
C SER A 48 5.04 -31.34 1.30
N ARG A 49 5.35 -30.23 1.97
CA ARG A 49 4.64 -29.81 3.19
C ARG A 49 3.85 -28.54 2.89
N ARG A 50 2.52 -28.67 3.00
CA ARG A 50 1.55 -27.59 2.79
C ARG A 50 1.82 -26.43 3.74
N ALA A 51 1.77 -25.21 3.21
CA ALA A 51 1.72 -23.99 4.01
C ALA A 51 0.37 -23.92 4.74
N ASN A 52 0.30 -24.46 5.96
CA ASN A 52 -0.86 -24.36 6.84
C ASN A 52 -0.57 -23.29 7.92
N GLY A 53 -0.63 -22.02 7.53
CA GLY A 53 -0.62 -20.90 8.49
C GLY A 53 -2.00 -20.27 8.54
N ALA A 54 -2.67 -20.30 9.70
CA ALA A 54 -3.90 -19.53 9.89
C ALA A 54 -3.54 -18.03 9.97
N PRO A 55 -4.36 -17.11 9.41
CA PRO A 55 -4.16 -15.67 9.57
C PRO A 55 -4.15 -15.30 11.06
N SER A 56 -3.62 -14.16 11.50
CA SER A 56 -3.73 -13.69 12.90
C SER A 56 -3.90 -12.18 13.03
N ALA A 57 -4.74 -11.71 13.95
CA ALA A 57 -5.05 -10.28 14.11
C ALA A 57 -4.36 -9.66 15.33
N SER A 58 -3.68 -8.52 15.15
CA SER A 58 -3.06 -7.77 16.25
C SER A 58 -3.03 -6.24 16.00
N TRP A 59 -2.66 -5.47 17.04
CA TRP A 59 -2.57 -4.00 17.05
C TRP A 59 -1.13 -3.54 16.77
N PRO A 60 -0.91 -2.45 16.03
CA PRO A 60 0.44 -2.05 15.60
C PRO A 60 1.27 -1.58 16.79
N THR A 61 2.23 -2.40 17.22
CA THR A 61 3.40 -1.91 17.97
C THR A 61 4.36 -1.25 16.98
N PRO A 62 4.88 -0.03 17.23
CA PRO A 62 5.91 0.60 16.38
C PRO A 62 7.29 -0.07 16.47
N THR A 63 7.38 -1.32 16.91
CA THR A 63 8.63 -1.98 17.30
C THR A 63 8.84 -3.28 16.53
N CYS A 64 9.61 -3.20 15.44
CA CYS A 64 10.77 -4.07 15.20
C CYS A 64 11.48 -3.64 13.91
N ALA A 65 12.32 -2.61 13.99
CA ALA A 65 13.31 -2.34 12.94
C ALA A 65 14.30 -3.52 12.74
N SER A 66 14.38 -4.45 13.72
CA SER A 66 15.22 -5.64 13.65
C SER A 66 14.65 -6.79 12.78
N THR A 67 13.35 -6.83 12.49
CA THR A 67 12.70 -7.93 11.71
C THR A 67 12.21 -7.48 10.33
N ALA A 68 12.80 -6.44 9.76
CA ALA A 68 12.46 -5.94 8.42
C ALA A 68 13.72 -5.59 7.60
N TRP A 69 14.86 -6.18 7.93
CA TRP A 69 16.16 -5.74 7.42
C TRP A 69 16.24 -5.79 5.89
N ARG A 70 15.70 -6.84 5.25
CA ARG A 70 15.72 -6.95 3.78
C ARG A 70 14.86 -5.91 3.07
N ARG A 71 13.66 -5.64 3.60
CA ARG A 71 12.80 -4.57 3.11
C ARG A 71 13.50 -3.21 3.20
N LEU A 72 14.16 -2.95 4.33
CA LEU A 72 14.80 -1.66 4.60
C LEU A 72 16.09 -1.45 3.81
N ASN A 73 16.89 -2.51 3.60
CA ASN A 73 18.20 -2.39 2.94
C ASN A 73 18.16 -2.69 1.44
N TYR A 74 17.36 -3.67 1.01
CA TYR A 74 17.36 -4.17 -0.37
C TYR A 74 16.01 -4.04 -1.07
N GLY A 75 15.02 -3.42 -0.42
CA GLY A 75 13.71 -3.17 -1.04
C GLY A 75 12.92 -4.42 -1.40
N GLN A 76 13.21 -5.59 -0.81
CA GLN A 76 12.50 -6.84 -1.06
C GLN A 76 11.10 -6.81 -0.42
N GLN A 77 10.16 -6.21 -1.15
CA GLN A 77 8.76 -6.06 -0.75
C GLN A 77 7.84 -5.95 -1.97
N ALA A 78 6.63 -6.50 -1.84
CA ALA A 78 5.53 -6.32 -2.78
C ALA A 78 4.26 -5.95 -2.01
N TYR A 79 3.35 -5.24 -2.66
CA TYR A 79 2.12 -4.81 -2.01
C TYR A 79 0.94 -4.75 -2.96
N GLU A 80 -0.26 -4.72 -2.39
CA GLU A 80 -1.51 -4.59 -3.11
C GLU A 80 -2.35 -3.42 -2.61
N GLY A 81 -3.40 -3.10 -3.37
CA GLY A 81 -4.33 -2.04 -3.04
C GLY A 81 -5.74 -2.39 -3.48
N LEU A 82 -6.66 -2.48 -2.51
CA LEU A 82 -8.07 -2.77 -2.73
C LEU A 82 -8.93 -1.81 -1.92
N LYS A 83 -10.25 -1.86 -2.14
CA LYS A 83 -11.24 -1.07 -1.41
C LYS A 83 -12.41 -1.94 -1.00
N ALA A 84 -12.92 -1.70 0.20
CA ALA A 84 -14.21 -2.18 0.66
C ALA A 84 -15.20 -1.03 0.77
N PHE A 85 -16.45 -1.30 0.40
CA PHE A 85 -17.55 -0.34 0.40
C PHE A 85 -18.77 -0.91 1.11
N ARG A 86 -19.59 -0.03 1.69
CA ARG A 86 -20.94 -0.39 2.12
C ARG A 86 -21.91 -0.31 0.95
N THR A 87 -22.82 -1.27 0.86
CA THR A 87 -23.94 -1.28 -0.08
C THR A 87 -25.04 -0.31 0.37
N PRO A 88 -26.06 -0.03 -0.47
CA PRO A 88 -27.15 0.87 -0.10
C PRO A 88 -27.82 0.48 1.22
N ASN A 89 -28.22 1.49 2.00
CA ASN A 89 -28.75 1.33 3.36
C ASN A 89 -27.76 0.70 4.36
N ASN A 90 -26.47 0.64 4.01
CA ASN A 90 -25.42 0.05 4.84
C ASN A 90 -25.66 -1.44 5.17
N ALA A 91 -26.42 -2.14 4.32
CA ALA A 91 -26.92 -3.49 4.56
C ALA A 91 -25.83 -4.57 4.48
N ALA A 92 -24.81 -4.38 3.65
CA ALA A 92 -23.69 -5.30 3.48
C ALA A 92 -22.38 -4.54 3.22
N ILE A 93 -21.26 -5.24 3.33
CA ILE A 93 -19.93 -4.75 2.93
C ILE A 93 -19.43 -5.61 1.78
N THR A 94 -18.89 -4.99 0.74
CA THR A 94 -18.33 -5.70 -0.42
C THR A 94 -16.89 -5.26 -0.71
N ILE A 95 -16.11 -6.17 -1.28
CA ILE A 95 -14.73 -5.94 -1.75
C ILE A 95 -14.70 -6.15 -3.27
N PHE A 96 -14.10 -5.20 -3.99
CA PHE A 96 -14.05 -5.24 -5.45
C PHE A 96 -12.85 -6.06 -5.99
N ARG A 97 -13.14 -7.12 -6.74
CA ARG A 97 -12.20 -8.01 -7.48
C ARG A 97 -10.96 -8.47 -6.70
N PRO A 98 -11.08 -8.97 -5.46
CA PRO A 98 -9.93 -9.33 -4.64
C PRO A 98 -9.09 -10.49 -5.20
N ASP A 99 -9.68 -11.34 -6.04
CA ASP A 99 -9.01 -12.45 -6.75
C ASP A 99 -7.92 -11.94 -7.70
N ARG A 100 -8.19 -10.86 -8.44
CA ARG A 100 -7.22 -10.27 -9.37
C ARG A 100 -6.03 -9.66 -8.65
N ASN A 101 -6.27 -9.04 -7.49
CA ASN A 101 -5.20 -8.54 -6.63
C ASN A 101 -4.36 -9.69 -6.04
N ALA A 102 -4.98 -10.80 -5.65
CA ALA A 102 -4.27 -11.98 -5.15
C ALA A 102 -3.30 -12.55 -6.19
N ARG A 103 -3.76 -12.73 -7.44
CA ARG A 103 -2.92 -13.22 -8.55
C ARG A 103 -1.77 -12.26 -8.87
N ARG A 104 -2.04 -10.95 -8.85
CA ARG A 104 -1.00 -9.94 -9.09
C ARG A 104 0.04 -9.86 -7.96
N MET A 105 -0.37 -10.12 -6.72
CA MET A 105 0.59 -10.28 -5.61
C MET A 105 1.50 -11.50 -5.82
N GLN A 106 0.97 -12.63 -6.34
CA GLN A 106 1.81 -13.79 -6.66
C GLN A 106 2.86 -13.47 -7.74
N HIS A 107 2.44 -12.81 -8.83
CA HIS A 107 3.37 -12.31 -9.85
C HIS A 107 4.44 -11.40 -9.24
N SER A 108 4.01 -10.46 -8.39
CA SER A 108 4.94 -9.52 -7.76
C SER A 108 5.91 -10.21 -6.79
N ALA A 109 5.46 -11.25 -6.09
CA ALA A 109 6.30 -12.06 -5.21
C ALA A 109 7.36 -12.83 -6.02
N ASP A 110 6.97 -13.44 -7.15
CA ASP A 110 7.90 -14.14 -8.03
C ASP A 110 9.01 -13.22 -8.55
N VAL A 111 8.63 -12.03 -9.03
CA VAL A 111 9.57 -11.05 -9.62
C VAL A 111 10.65 -10.61 -8.62
N VAL A 112 10.36 -10.56 -7.32
CA VAL A 112 11.34 -10.19 -6.27
C VAL A 112 11.75 -11.36 -5.36
N SER A 113 11.69 -12.58 -5.91
CA SER A 113 12.22 -13.79 -5.26
C SER A 113 11.63 -14.04 -3.87
N MET A 114 10.31 -13.87 -3.73
CA MET A 114 9.55 -14.17 -2.52
C MET A 114 8.60 -15.35 -2.78
N PRO A 115 8.24 -16.13 -1.74
CA PRO A 115 7.24 -17.17 -1.88
C PRO A 115 5.89 -16.57 -2.26
N ARG A 116 5.18 -17.23 -3.16
CA ARG A 116 3.80 -16.87 -3.52
C ARG A 116 2.89 -17.01 -2.30
N VAL A 117 2.09 -15.97 -2.03
CA VAL A 117 0.96 -16.09 -1.09
C VAL A 117 -0.13 -16.90 -1.78
N PRO A 118 -0.58 -18.04 -1.25
CA PRO A 118 -1.68 -18.80 -1.84
C PRO A 118 -2.93 -17.92 -2.01
N GLU A 119 -3.62 -18.02 -3.16
CA GLU A 119 -4.77 -17.16 -3.49
C GLU A 119 -5.84 -17.21 -2.40
N GLN A 120 -6.19 -18.41 -1.94
CA GLN A 120 -7.17 -18.59 -0.87
C GLN A 120 -6.73 -17.96 0.47
N LEU A 121 -5.44 -18.03 0.80
CA LEU A 121 -4.92 -17.42 2.02
C LEU A 121 -5.04 -15.88 1.95
N PHE A 122 -4.71 -15.31 0.79
CA PHE A 122 -4.86 -13.87 0.56
C PHE A 122 -6.34 -13.45 0.68
N LEU A 123 -7.25 -14.16 0.01
CA LEU A 123 -8.68 -13.86 0.05
C LEU A 123 -9.24 -13.96 1.46
N ASN A 124 -8.94 -15.03 2.19
CA ASN A 124 -9.39 -15.22 3.57
C ASN A 124 -8.86 -14.13 4.49
N ALA A 125 -7.57 -13.77 4.36
CA ALA A 125 -6.96 -12.74 5.19
C ALA A 125 -7.56 -11.35 4.90
N VAL A 126 -7.84 -11.03 3.62
CA VAL A 126 -8.51 -9.78 3.23
C VAL A 126 -9.94 -9.73 3.77
N ARG A 127 -10.71 -10.80 3.62
CA ARG A 127 -12.09 -10.89 4.14
C ARG A 127 -12.12 -10.76 5.66
N ALA A 128 -11.26 -11.48 6.37
CA ALA A 128 -11.12 -11.39 7.83
C ALA A 128 -10.71 -9.97 8.28
N ALA A 129 -9.75 -9.34 7.59
CA ALA A 129 -9.32 -7.98 7.91
C ALA A 129 -10.47 -6.97 7.78
N VAL A 130 -11.32 -7.09 6.77
CA VAL A 130 -12.49 -6.22 6.61
C VAL A 130 -13.56 -6.53 7.65
N ALA A 131 -13.87 -7.81 7.88
CA ALA A 131 -14.87 -8.22 8.87
C ALA A 131 -14.54 -7.74 10.29
N LEU A 132 -13.27 -7.89 10.71
CA LEU A 132 -12.78 -7.43 12.00
C LEU A 132 -12.79 -5.90 12.16
N ASN A 133 -12.75 -5.16 11.04
CA ASN A 133 -12.76 -3.70 11.01
C ASN A 133 -14.06 -3.14 10.40
N ALA A 134 -15.15 -3.91 10.41
CA ALA A 134 -16.38 -3.54 9.70
C ALA A 134 -16.95 -2.19 10.15
N GLU A 135 -16.80 -1.83 11.42
CA GLU A 135 -17.20 -0.54 11.99
C GLU A 135 -16.45 0.68 11.40
N PHE A 136 -15.26 0.45 10.83
CA PHE A 136 -14.44 1.48 10.18
C PHE A 136 -14.70 1.59 8.67
N VAL A 137 -15.57 0.76 8.10
CA VAL A 137 -16.01 0.93 6.72
C VAL A 137 -16.97 2.14 6.65
N PRO A 138 -16.64 3.18 5.85
CA PRO A 138 -17.43 4.41 5.82
C PRO A 138 -18.90 4.19 5.44
N PRO A 139 -19.81 5.08 5.89
CA PRO A 139 -21.22 5.04 5.48
C PRO A 139 -21.37 5.15 3.97
N HIS A 140 -22.35 4.42 3.41
CA HIS A 140 -22.61 4.37 1.96
C HIS A 140 -22.80 5.77 1.34
N GLU A 141 -23.50 6.65 2.05
CA GLU A 141 -23.89 8.00 1.61
C GLU A 141 -22.68 8.89 1.33
N THR A 142 -21.55 8.60 1.98
CA THR A 142 -20.31 9.37 1.82
C THR A 142 -19.56 9.02 0.54
N GLY A 143 -19.82 7.84 -0.03
CA GLY A 143 -19.04 7.29 -1.16
C GLY A 143 -17.56 7.00 -0.83
N ALA A 144 -17.14 7.18 0.42
CA ALA A 144 -15.81 6.86 0.90
C ALA A 144 -15.60 5.33 0.99
N ALA A 145 -14.34 4.91 1.16
CA ALA A 145 -13.98 3.49 1.14
C ALA A 145 -13.03 3.13 2.28
N LEU A 146 -13.10 1.90 2.77
CA LEU A 146 -12.00 1.32 3.55
C LEU A 146 -10.94 0.81 2.58
N TYR A 147 -9.80 1.46 2.52
CA TYR A 147 -8.68 1.02 1.70
C TYR A 147 -7.95 -0.14 2.38
N ILE A 148 -7.66 -1.19 1.62
CA ILE A 148 -7.01 -2.42 2.10
C ILE A 148 -5.64 -2.50 1.43
N ARG A 149 -4.60 -2.66 2.24
CA ARG A 149 -3.18 -2.67 1.85
C ARG A 149 -2.52 -3.98 2.30
N PRO A 150 -2.67 -5.07 1.53
CA PRO A 150 -1.85 -6.26 1.70
C PRO A 150 -0.40 -5.99 1.31
N GLN A 151 0.56 -6.53 2.06
CA GLN A 151 2.00 -6.38 1.84
C GLN A 151 2.69 -7.70 2.15
N ILE A 152 3.69 -8.07 1.35
CA ILE A 152 4.61 -9.17 1.64
C ILE A 152 6.04 -8.65 1.57
N TYR A 153 6.88 -9.02 2.54
CA TYR A 153 8.27 -8.59 2.61
C TYR A 153 9.15 -9.60 3.36
N GLY A 154 10.44 -9.59 3.06
CA GLY A 154 11.44 -10.37 3.79
C GLY A 154 11.63 -9.82 5.22
N SER A 155 11.41 -10.66 6.22
CA SER A 155 11.42 -10.29 7.64
C SER A 155 12.59 -10.86 8.45
N SER A 156 13.43 -11.71 7.85
CA SER A 156 14.65 -12.21 8.49
C SER A 156 15.64 -11.10 8.86
N ALA A 157 16.24 -11.19 10.05
CA ALA A 157 17.34 -10.32 10.48
C ALA A 157 18.68 -10.72 9.83
N GLN A 158 18.80 -10.53 8.52
CA GLN A 158 20.00 -10.90 7.76
C GLN A 158 20.43 -9.77 6.82
N LEU A 159 21.73 -9.42 6.84
CA LEU A 159 22.33 -8.44 5.94
C LEU A 159 22.84 -9.07 4.62
N GLY A 160 23.25 -10.34 4.60
CA GLY A 160 23.75 -10.96 3.36
C GLY A 160 22.70 -11.02 2.24
N LEU A 161 23.10 -10.81 0.98
CA LEU A 161 22.24 -10.87 -0.20
C LEU A 161 21.96 -12.32 -0.65
N THR A 162 21.30 -13.09 0.20
CA THR A 162 20.75 -14.43 -0.08
C THR A 162 19.24 -14.41 0.10
N PRO A 163 18.46 -15.41 -0.33
CA PRO A 163 17.06 -15.50 0.05
C PRO A 163 16.89 -15.48 1.58
N PRO A 164 15.91 -14.74 2.16
CA PRO A 164 15.62 -14.80 3.59
C PRO A 164 15.02 -16.13 4.00
N ASP A 165 15.24 -16.48 5.27
CA ASP A 165 14.60 -17.64 5.89
C ASP A 165 13.11 -17.37 6.20
N GLU A 166 12.73 -16.10 6.37
CA GLU A 166 11.42 -15.66 6.84
C GLU A 166 10.84 -14.52 5.98
N TYR A 167 9.55 -14.63 5.70
CA TYR A 167 8.73 -13.61 5.04
C TYR A 167 7.47 -13.34 5.87
N THR A 168 7.06 -12.08 5.89
CA THR A 168 5.83 -11.63 6.53
C THR A 168 4.83 -11.18 5.46
N PHE A 169 3.61 -11.74 5.50
CA PHE A 169 2.45 -11.23 4.78
C PHE A 169 1.52 -10.53 5.78
N ALA A 170 1.28 -9.23 5.58
CA ALA A 170 0.51 -8.38 6.47
C ALA A 170 -0.54 -7.57 5.71
N ILE A 171 -1.72 -7.38 6.29
CA ILE A 171 -2.80 -6.55 5.72
C ILE A 171 -3.08 -5.39 6.63
N PHE A 172 -2.97 -4.18 6.09
CA PHE A 172 -3.38 -2.95 6.75
C PHE A 172 -4.69 -2.47 6.15
N VAL A 173 -5.57 -1.87 6.95
CA VAL A 173 -6.74 -1.16 6.45
C VAL A 173 -6.64 0.32 6.78
N ILE A 174 -7.30 1.21 6.06
CA ILE A 174 -7.38 2.63 6.43
C ILE A 174 -8.63 3.23 5.78
N PRO A 175 -9.50 3.93 6.53
CA PRO A 175 -10.59 4.65 5.91
C PRO A 175 -10.04 5.78 5.04
N THR A 176 -10.54 5.86 3.81
CA THR A 176 -10.12 6.85 2.81
C THR A 176 -11.35 7.54 2.25
N GLY A 177 -11.30 8.88 2.15
CA GLY A 177 -12.41 9.62 1.57
C GLY A 177 -12.51 9.49 0.06
N VAL A 178 -13.49 10.19 -0.48
CA VAL A 178 -13.72 10.25 -1.93
C VAL A 178 -12.60 11.04 -2.57
N TYR A 179 -11.85 10.39 -3.45
CA TYR A 179 -11.00 11.11 -4.38
C TYR A 179 -11.93 11.82 -5.38
N HIS A 180 -11.99 13.15 -5.34
CA HIS A 180 -12.73 13.99 -6.30
C HIS A 180 -12.02 14.01 -7.68
N GLY A 181 -11.76 12.83 -8.23
CA GLY A 181 -10.93 12.58 -9.41
C GLY A 181 -11.58 12.89 -10.76
N THR A 182 -12.67 13.67 -10.80
CA THR A 182 -13.29 14.08 -12.06
C THR A 182 -12.69 15.34 -12.65
N HIS A 183 -11.81 16.03 -11.92
CA HIS A 183 -11.13 17.22 -12.41
C HIS A 183 -10.00 16.84 -13.40
N PRO A 184 -10.04 17.35 -14.64
CA PRO A 184 -9.01 17.07 -15.63
C PRO A 184 -7.64 17.62 -15.24
N VAL A 185 -6.64 16.73 -15.23
CA VAL A 185 -5.24 17.06 -14.88
C VAL A 185 -4.38 17.18 -16.13
N LYS A 186 -3.33 18.01 -16.04
CA LYS A 186 -2.27 18.06 -17.06
C LYS A 186 -1.25 16.96 -16.80
N ALA A 187 -0.81 16.28 -17.84
CA ALA A 187 0.21 15.23 -17.78
C ALA A 187 1.53 15.71 -18.42
N LEU A 188 2.66 15.31 -17.83
CA LEU A 188 4.00 15.56 -18.36
C LEU A 188 4.69 14.24 -18.72
N ILE A 189 5.22 14.13 -19.93
CA ILE A 189 6.09 13.03 -20.34
C ILE A 189 7.49 13.24 -19.77
N LEU A 190 8.05 12.18 -19.19
CA LEU A 190 9.39 12.18 -18.60
C LEU A 190 10.39 11.48 -19.54
N ASP A 191 11.05 12.23 -20.41
CA ASP A 191 12.10 11.68 -21.30
C ASP A 191 13.46 11.49 -20.59
N GLU A 192 13.69 12.18 -19.47
CA GLU A 192 14.95 12.08 -18.70
C GLU A 192 14.92 10.94 -17.67
N PHE A 193 13.83 10.18 -17.60
CA PHE A 193 13.63 9.16 -16.58
C PHE A 193 12.75 8.00 -17.05
N ASP A 194 13.39 6.83 -17.12
CA ASP A 194 12.73 5.56 -17.37
C ASP A 194 12.12 5.00 -16.08
N ARG A 195 10.82 4.67 -16.13
CA ARG A 195 10.15 4.02 -15.00
C ARG A 195 10.61 2.58 -14.82
N ALA A 196 10.70 1.85 -15.92
CA ALA A 196 11.04 0.45 -15.93
C ALA A 196 11.59 0.03 -17.30
N ALA A 197 12.63 -0.80 -17.28
CA ALA A 197 13.10 -1.49 -18.47
C ALA A 197 12.25 -2.75 -18.78
N PRO A 198 12.20 -3.24 -20.03
CA PRO A 198 11.37 -4.38 -20.45
C PRO A 198 11.56 -5.66 -19.63
N TYR A 199 12.82 -5.96 -19.26
CA TYR A 199 13.17 -7.12 -18.46
C TYR A 199 13.46 -6.76 -16.99
N GLY A 200 13.01 -5.58 -16.56
CA GLY A 200 13.09 -5.13 -15.18
C GLY A 200 11.91 -5.61 -14.35
N VAL A 201 11.65 -4.89 -13.26
CA VAL A 201 10.60 -5.22 -12.29
C VAL A 201 9.30 -4.43 -12.50
N GLY A 202 9.16 -3.72 -13.63
CA GLY A 202 8.06 -2.77 -13.89
C GLY A 202 6.66 -3.38 -13.84
N SER A 203 6.50 -4.61 -14.33
CA SER A 203 5.22 -5.32 -14.33
C SER A 203 4.76 -5.78 -12.94
N ALA A 204 5.64 -5.72 -11.94
CA ALA A 204 5.34 -6.08 -10.56
C ALA A 204 4.99 -4.85 -9.70
N LYS A 205 4.15 -5.06 -8.68
CA LYS A 205 3.77 -4.02 -7.73
C LYS A 205 4.71 -3.99 -6.52
N VAL A 206 5.94 -3.57 -6.77
CA VAL A 206 7.05 -3.59 -5.81
C VAL A 206 7.48 -2.17 -5.45
N GLY A 207 7.90 -1.95 -4.21
CA GLY A 207 8.21 -0.59 -3.72
C GLY A 207 9.32 0.11 -4.50
N GLY A 208 10.28 -0.64 -5.07
CA GLY A 208 11.37 -0.13 -5.88
C GLY A 208 10.93 0.63 -7.14
N ASN A 209 9.74 0.33 -7.68
CA ASN A 209 9.20 1.03 -8.85
C ASN A 209 8.66 2.42 -8.53
N TYR A 210 8.37 2.71 -7.26
CA TYR A 210 7.66 3.93 -6.86
C TYR A 210 8.60 4.98 -6.28
N ALA A 211 9.60 4.58 -5.49
CA ALA A 211 10.50 5.51 -4.81
C ALA A 211 11.29 6.42 -5.78
N PRO A 212 11.86 5.92 -6.90
CA PRO A 212 12.61 6.76 -7.84
C PRO A 212 11.76 7.83 -8.54
N VAL A 213 10.46 7.57 -8.70
CA VAL A 213 9.53 8.45 -9.44
C VAL A 213 9.19 9.71 -8.63
N LEU A 214 9.26 9.66 -7.30
CA LEU A 214 8.76 10.72 -6.41
C LEU A 214 9.36 12.11 -6.73
N ARG A 215 10.68 12.20 -6.91
CA ARG A 215 11.36 13.47 -7.21
C ARG A 215 10.87 14.10 -8.52
N TRP A 216 10.56 13.26 -9.52
CA TRP A 216 10.11 13.68 -10.83
C TRP A 216 8.64 14.09 -10.79
N SER A 217 7.80 13.32 -10.10
CA SER A 217 6.40 13.70 -9.86
C SER A 217 6.28 15.00 -9.08
N ASP A 218 7.14 15.25 -8.08
CA ASP A 218 7.13 16.49 -7.32
C ASP A 218 7.62 17.69 -8.14
N ALA A 219 8.62 17.51 -9.01
CA ALA A 219 9.03 18.53 -9.97
C ALA A 219 7.89 18.86 -10.96
N ALA A 220 7.28 17.84 -11.56
CA ALA A 220 6.15 18.01 -12.46
C ALA A 220 4.96 18.72 -11.78
N ARG A 221 4.66 18.36 -10.52
CA ARG A 221 3.61 19.02 -9.72
C ARG A 221 3.89 20.49 -9.48
N ARG A 222 5.13 20.87 -9.16
CA ARG A 222 5.54 22.28 -9.02
C ARG A 222 5.37 23.06 -10.32
N ASP A 223 5.54 22.39 -11.45
CA ASP A 223 5.34 22.96 -12.78
C ASP A 223 3.85 22.94 -13.24
N GLY A 224 2.93 22.51 -12.37
CA GLY A 224 1.48 22.52 -12.64
C GLY A 224 0.95 21.27 -13.37
N TYR A 225 1.74 20.19 -13.44
CA TYR A 225 1.32 18.90 -13.97
C TYR A 225 0.87 17.97 -12.84
N GLY A 226 -0.36 17.46 -12.92
CA GLY A 226 -0.96 16.63 -11.87
C GLY A 226 -0.49 15.18 -11.91
N ILE A 227 -0.01 14.71 -13.06
CA ILE A 227 0.43 13.33 -13.27
C ILE A 227 1.57 13.27 -14.29
N THR A 228 2.39 12.24 -14.24
CA THR A 228 3.49 12.00 -15.18
C THR A 228 3.19 10.77 -16.03
N LEU A 229 3.58 10.81 -17.30
CA LEU A 229 3.43 9.75 -18.29
C LEU A 229 4.81 9.21 -18.67
N HIS A 230 4.95 7.90 -18.69
CA HIS A 230 6.18 7.23 -19.09
C HIS A 230 6.02 6.61 -20.47
N LEU A 231 7.10 6.71 -21.25
CA LEU A 231 7.25 6.02 -22.53
C LEU A 231 8.16 4.81 -22.36
N ASP A 232 8.19 3.96 -23.37
CA ASP A 232 9.10 2.81 -23.41
C ASP A 232 10.56 3.27 -23.27
N SER A 233 11.31 2.62 -22.37
CA SER A 233 12.71 2.99 -22.09
C SER A 233 13.71 2.73 -23.23
N ALA A 234 13.31 2.03 -24.28
CA ALA A 234 14.24 1.63 -25.35
C ALA A 234 14.31 2.69 -26.46
N ARG A 235 13.15 3.20 -26.87
CA ARG A 235 13.00 4.10 -28.03
C ARG A 235 12.26 5.40 -27.67
N HIS A 236 11.54 5.43 -26.56
CA HIS A 236 10.71 6.58 -26.14
C HIS A 236 9.71 6.98 -27.25
N GLU A 237 9.08 5.97 -27.85
CA GLU A 237 8.15 6.05 -28.97
C GLU A 237 6.77 5.47 -28.63
N GLU A 238 6.67 4.62 -27.60
CA GLU A 238 5.45 3.94 -27.20
C GLU A 238 5.05 4.32 -25.77
N VAL A 239 3.75 4.43 -25.53
CA VAL A 239 3.19 4.74 -24.22
C VAL A 239 3.21 3.51 -23.33
N ASP A 240 3.81 3.64 -22.14
CA ASP A 240 3.74 2.63 -21.09
C ASP A 240 2.55 2.90 -20.16
N GLU A 241 2.75 3.70 -19.11
CA GLU A 241 1.72 4.00 -18.12
C GLU A 241 1.88 5.41 -17.55
N PHE A 242 0.80 5.93 -16.96
CA PHE A 242 0.94 7.03 -16.02
C PHE A 242 1.56 6.50 -14.73
N SER A 243 2.42 7.27 -14.07
CA SER A 243 3.33 6.78 -13.00
C SER A 243 2.77 5.79 -11.96
N THR A 244 1.49 5.89 -11.61
CA THR A 244 0.84 4.95 -10.69
C THR A 244 -0.49 4.37 -11.22
N SER A 245 -0.81 4.62 -12.48
CA SER A 245 -2.11 4.37 -13.10
C SER A 245 -1.96 3.94 -14.56
N GLY A 246 -2.77 2.98 -15.01
CA GLY A 246 -2.75 2.56 -16.42
C GLY A 246 -3.24 3.65 -17.36
N PHE A 247 -2.79 3.63 -18.62
CA PHE A 247 -3.30 4.50 -19.68
C PHE A 247 -4.54 3.87 -20.34
N ILE A 248 -5.55 4.69 -20.62
CA ILE A 248 -6.68 4.33 -21.48
C ILE A 248 -6.97 5.52 -22.40
N GLY A 249 -6.94 5.28 -23.71
CA GLY A 249 -7.38 6.23 -24.73
C GLY A 249 -8.73 5.81 -25.29
N ALA A 250 -9.58 6.77 -25.62
CA ALA A 250 -10.85 6.54 -26.30
C ALA A 250 -10.83 7.23 -27.67
N ILE A 251 -11.12 6.47 -28.72
CA ILE A 251 -11.31 6.96 -30.09
C ILE A 251 -12.82 6.97 -30.35
N VAL A 252 -13.35 8.10 -30.79
CA VAL A 252 -14.75 8.26 -31.18
C VAL A 252 -14.80 8.39 -32.68
N ASN A 253 -15.67 7.62 -33.32
CA ASN A 253 -15.91 7.75 -34.75
C ASN A 253 -16.57 9.13 -35.03
N PRO A 254 -16.00 9.96 -35.93
CA PRO A 254 -16.58 11.26 -36.27
C PRO A 254 -18.01 11.16 -36.83
N ASP A 255 -18.34 10.05 -37.49
CA ASP A 255 -19.64 9.84 -38.16
C ASP A 255 -20.69 9.22 -37.22
N ASP A 256 -20.26 8.56 -36.14
CA ASP A 256 -21.13 7.95 -35.13
C ASP A 256 -20.53 8.08 -33.73
N ALA A 257 -21.06 9.04 -32.96
CA ALA A 257 -20.62 9.28 -31.59
C ALA A 257 -20.86 8.09 -30.62
N ALA A 258 -21.65 7.08 -31.02
CA ALA A 258 -21.85 5.85 -30.26
C ALA A 258 -20.77 4.79 -30.56
N ASP A 259 -20.07 4.85 -31.70
CA ASP A 259 -18.97 3.96 -32.07
C ASP A 259 -17.67 4.44 -31.40
N VAL A 260 -17.43 3.89 -30.21
CA VAL A 260 -16.25 4.17 -29.39
C VAL A 260 -15.32 2.96 -29.40
N THR A 261 -14.02 3.22 -29.54
CA THR A 261 -12.95 2.22 -29.35
C THR A 261 -12.08 2.62 -28.16
N LEU A 262 -12.01 1.77 -27.14
CA LEU A 262 -11.08 1.93 -26.02
C LEU A 262 -9.76 1.23 -26.32
N VAL A 263 -8.65 1.93 -26.14
CA VAL A 263 -7.31 1.43 -26.39
C VAL A 263 -6.49 1.51 -25.10
N ALA A 264 -5.86 0.40 -24.72
CA ALA A 264 -4.90 0.34 -23.63
C ALA A 264 -3.55 -0.22 -24.11
N PRO A 265 -2.41 0.28 -23.60
CA PRO A 265 -1.11 -0.23 -23.97
C PRO A 265 -0.93 -1.71 -23.61
N SER A 266 -0.24 -2.45 -24.47
CA SER A 266 0.15 -3.86 -24.25
C SER A 266 1.61 -4.00 -23.79
N SER A 267 2.18 -2.95 -23.20
CA SER A 267 3.58 -2.95 -22.75
C SER A 267 3.86 -4.05 -21.72
N GLN A 268 5.05 -4.65 -21.79
CA GLN A 268 5.51 -5.61 -20.77
C GLN A 268 6.05 -4.90 -19.53
N CYS A 269 6.31 -3.60 -19.62
CA CYS A 269 6.85 -2.78 -18.55
C CYS A 269 5.78 -2.34 -17.54
N ILE A 270 4.48 -2.54 -17.80
CA ILE A 270 3.39 -2.00 -17.01
C ILE A 270 2.73 -3.04 -16.12
N ILE A 271 2.10 -2.58 -15.05
CA ILE A 271 1.39 -3.46 -14.12
C ILE A 271 0.02 -3.84 -14.70
N ASP A 272 -0.37 -5.10 -14.55
CA ASP A 272 -1.72 -5.57 -14.86
C ASP A 272 -2.77 -4.89 -13.95
N SER A 273 -3.27 -3.74 -14.39
CA SER A 273 -4.20 -2.91 -13.63
C SER A 273 -5.60 -3.53 -13.60
N VAL A 274 -6.05 -3.94 -12.40
CA VAL A 274 -7.45 -4.37 -12.15
C VAL A 274 -8.45 -3.31 -12.59
N THR A 275 -8.14 -2.02 -12.36
CA THR A 275 -9.03 -0.92 -12.76
C THR A 275 -9.08 -0.79 -14.27
N SER A 276 -7.94 -0.80 -14.97
CA SER A 276 -7.92 -0.73 -16.43
C SER A 276 -8.69 -1.90 -17.05
N ASP A 277 -8.45 -3.11 -16.55
CA ASP A 277 -9.16 -4.31 -17.01
C ASP A 277 -10.68 -4.21 -16.81
N SER A 278 -11.12 -3.71 -15.66
CA SER A 278 -12.54 -3.52 -15.36
C SER A 278 -13.18 -2.48 -16.27
N ILE A 279 -12.49 -1.38 -16.56
CA ILE A 279 -12.99 -0.32 -17.44
C ILE A 279 -13.13 -0.80 -18.88
N LEU A 280 -12.15 -1.56 -19.36
CA LEU A 280 -12.22 -2.16 -20.69
C LEU A 280 -13.42 -3.13 -20.79
N GLU A 281 -13.64 -3.96 -19.78
CA GLU A 281 -14.79 -4.89 -19.77
C GLU A 281 -16.14 -4.15 -19.69
N ILE A 282 -16.22 -3.07 -18.89
CA ILE A 282 -17.39 -2.18 -18.89
C ILE A 282 -17.62 -1.59 -20.29
N GLY A 283 -16.57 -1.14 -20.97
CA GLY A 283 -16.65 -0.67 -22.35
C GLY A 283 -17.27 -1.70 -23.29
N ARG A 284 -16.84 -2.97 -23.21
CA ARG A 284 -17.44 -4.07 -23.99
C ARG A 284 -18.92 -4.23 -23.73
N SER A 285 -19.35 -4.11 -22.46
CA SER A 285 -20.78 -4.20 -22.10
C SER A 285 -21.63 -3.07 -22.67
N PHE A 286 -21.03 -1.94 -23.03
CA PHE A 286 -21.71 -0.86 -23.76
C PHE A 286 -21.73 -1.06 -25.28
N GLY A 287 -21.17 -2.17 -25.78
CA GLY A 287 -21.03 -2.44 -27.21
C GLY A 287 -19.80 -1.78 -27.85
N TRP A 288 -18.89 -1.23 -27.05
CA TRP A 288 -17.68 -0.56 -27.56
C TRP A 288 -16.58 -1.57 -27.93
N LYS A 289 -15.78 -1.21 -28.94
CA LYS A 289 -14.59 -1.98 -29.31
C LYS A 289 -13.49 -1.75 -28.28
N VAL A 290 -12.70 -2.79 -28.01
CA VAL A 290 -11.61 -2.74 -27.04
C VAL A 290 -10.35 -3.35 -27.64
N GLU A 291 -9.27 -2.59 -27.62
CA GLU A 291 -7.97 -2.98 -28.14
C GLU A 291 -6.90 -2.91 -27.04
N ARG A 292 -6.08 -3.96 -26.93
CA ARG A 292 -4.82 -3.95 -26.18
C ARG A 292 -3.68 -4.09 -27.17
N ARG A 293 -2.91 -3.02 -27.40
CA ARG A 293 -1.82 -2.97 -28.38
C ARG A 293 -0.78 -1.92 -28.01
N ALA A 294 0.35 -1.89 -28.71
CA ALA A 294 1.28 -0.76 -28.62
C ALA A 294 0.58 0.54 -29.03
N VAL A 295 0.75 1.59 -28.24
CA VAL A 295 0.21 2.93 -28.49
C VAL A 295 1.39 3.84 -28.72
N LYS A 296 1.54 4.35 -29.95
CA LYS A 296 2.66 5.24 -30.27
C LYS A 296 2.41 6.63 -29.71
N TYR A 297 3.48 7.32 -29.33
CA TYR A 297 3.44 8.73 -28.97
C TYR A 297 2.78 9.58 -30.07
N THR A 298 3.09 9.27 -31.33
CA THR A 298 2.51 9.94 -32.51
C THR A 298 1.02 9.71 -32.71
N GLU A 299 0.45 8.71 -32.04
CA GLU A 299 -0.98 8.40 -32.09
C GLU A 299 -1.78 9.20 -31.05
N LEU A 300 -1.13 9.78 -30.03
CA LEU A 300 -1.81 10.53 -28.97
C LEU A 300 -2.84 11.56 -29.48
N PRO A 301 -2.57 12.34 -30.56
CA PRO A 301 -3.55 13.29 -31.10
C PRO A 301 -4.85 12.67 -31.64
N ALA A 302 -4.85 11.38 -31.97
CA ALA A 302 -6.02 10.69 -32.51
C ALA A 302 -7.06 10.33 -31.43
N PHE A 303 -6.66 10.29 -30.15
CA PHE A 303 -7.61 10.03 -29.06
C PHE A 303 -8.53 11.24 -28.82
N SER A 304 -9.82 10.95 -28.66
CA SER A 304 -10.83 11.94 -28.30
C SER A 304 -10.81 12.25 -26.80
N GLU A 305 -10.61 11.23 -25.97
CA GLU A 305 -10.39 11.35 -24.53
C GLU A 305 -9.24 10.44 -24.08
N VAL A 306 -8.46 10.88 -23.10
CA VAL A 306 -7.46 10.06 -22.41
C VAL A 306 -7.72 10.10 -20.91
N MET A 307 -7.58 8.96 -20.26
CA MET A 307 -7.81 8.81 -18.82
C MET A 307 -6.78 7.87 -18.19
N ALA A 308 -6.38 8.19 -16.96
CA ALA A 308 -5.52 7.34 -16.15
C ALA A 308 -6.38 6.47 -15.22
N ALA A 309 -6.10 5.17 -15.15
CA ALA A 309 -6.91 4.19 -14.42
C ALA A 309 -6.14 3.55 -13.24
N GLY A 310 -6.66 3.69 -12.02
CA GLY A 310 -6.05 3.12 -10.83
C GLY A 310 -6.95 3.08 -9.61
N THR A 311 -6.70 2.16 -8.67
CA THR A 311 -7.59 1.89 -7.53
C THR A 311 -7.89 3.11 -6.65
N ALA A 312 -6.92 4.01 -6.46
CA ALA A 312 -7.08 5.16 -5.59
C ALA A 312 -8.12 6.17 -6.13
N ALA A 313 -7.97 6.57 -7.40
CA ALA A 313 -8.79 7.59 -8.05
C ALA A 313 -9.91 7.02 -8.95
N ALA A 314 -9.95 5.70 -9.16
CA ALA A 314 -10.72 5.03 -10.20
C ALA A 314 -10.30 5.45 -11.62
N LEU A 315 -10.80 6.59 -12.09
CA LEU A 315 -10.38 7.21 -13.34
C LEU A 315 -10.00 8.68 -13.10
N VAL A 316 -8.91 9.12 -13.72
CA VAL A 316 -8.48 10.52 -13.73
C VAL A 316 -8.48 11.00 -15.18
N PRO A 317 -9.34 11.96 -15.57
CA PRO A 317 -9.35 12.52 -16.91
C PRO A 317 -8.08 13.33 -17.19
N ILE A 318 -7.53 13.19 -18.39
CA ILE A 318 -6.34 13.91 -18.83
C ILE A 318 -6.76 15.08 -19.72
N ARG A 319 -6.43 16.29 -19.28
CA ARG A 319 -6.70 17.53 -20.03
C ARG A 319 -5.77 17.67 -21.22
N SER A 320 -4.48 17.50 -20.95
CA SER A 320 -3.41 17.63 -21.94
C SER A 320 -2.22 16.77 -21.56
N ILE A 321 -1.48 16.33 -22.57
CA ILE A 321 -0.18 15.67 -22.41
C ILE A 321 0.87 16.59 -23.03
N THR A 322 1.88 16.94 -22.24
CA THR A 322 3.02 17.74 -22.68
C THR A 322 4.27 16.89 -22.74
N ARG A 323 5.03 16.96 -23.84
CA ARG A 323 6.38 16.45 -23.96
C ARG A 323 7.34 17.63 -24.10
N ARG A 324 8.43 17.62 -23.32
CA ARG A 324 9.51 18.62 -23.45
C ARG A 324 10.49 18.13 -24.51
N SER A 325 10.90 19.00 -25.42
CA SER A 325 11.95 18.66 -26.38
C SER A 325 13.26 18.39 -25.62
N VAL A 326 13.78 17.16 -25.73
CA VAL A 326 15.09 16.79 -25.17
C VAL A 326 16.10 16.69 -26.30
N ALA A 327 17.21 17.41 -26.17
CA ALA A 327 18.33 17.31 -27.10
C ALA A 327 18.87 15.86 -27.13
N GLY A 328 18.71 15.18 -28.26
CA GLY A 328 19.13 13.78 -28.45
C GLY A 328 18.02 12.74 -28.32
N SER A 329 16.78 13.12 -28.02
CA SER A 329 15.63 12.22 -28.15
C SER A 329 15.37 11.92 -29.64
N SER A 330 15.45 10.64 -30.02
CA SER A 330 15.31 10.17 -31.40
C SER A 330 13.88 9.70 -31.74
N GLY A 331 12.97 9.73 -30.77
CA GLY A 331 11.57 9.42 -30.97
C GLY A 331 10.91 10.47 -31.85
N GLY A 332 10.29 10.05 -32.95
CA GLY A 332 9.66 10.94 -33.93
C GLY A 332 8.75 11.98 -33.29
N GLY A 333 8.95 13.24 -33.66
CA GLY A 333 8.13 14.37 -33.19
C GLY A 333 6.68 14.28 -33.69
N LEU A 334 5.79 15.03 -33.05
CA LEU A 334 4.42 15.17 -33.53
C LEU A 334 4.39 16.02 -34.80
N SER A 335 3.56 15.62 -35.76
CA SER A 335 3.19 16.54 -36.84
C SER A 335 2.28 17.62 -36.27
N TYR A 336 2.62 18.90 -36.49
CA TYR A 336 1.80 20.03 -36.09
C TYR A 336 0.52 20.17 -36.93
N ASP A 337 0.38 19.39 -38.00
CA ASP A 337 -0.84 19.31 -38.81
C ASP A 337 -1.89 18.36 -38.20
N ALA A 338 -1.52 17.62 -37.14
CA ALA A 338 -2.45 16.73 -36.46
C ALA A 338 -3.49 17.53 -35.65
N PRO A 339 -4.75 17.03 -35.54
CA PRO A 339 -5.74 17.68 -34.70
C PRO A 339 -5.23 17.73 -33.25
N ARG A 340 -5.51 18.83 -32.53
CA ARG A 340 -5.22 18.99 -31.09
C ARG A 340 -3.75 19.16 -30.68
N THR A 341 -2.82 19.24 -31.64
CA THR A 341 -1.42 19.54 -31.35
C THR A 341 -1.14 21.03 -31.32
N SER A 342 -0.31 21.47 -30.38
CA SER A 342 0.20 22.83 -30.32
C SER A 342 1.64 22.85 -29.80
N SER A 343 2.43 23.82 -30.25
CA SER A 343 3.76 24.08 -29.69
C SER A 343 3.65 25.01 -28.49
N GLY A 344 4.28 24.63 -27.37
CA GLY A 344 4.48 25.49 -26.21
C GLY A 344 5.62 26.49 -26.41
N SER A 345 5.77 27.42 -25.46
CA SER A 345 6.72 28.55 -25.52
C SER A 345 8.20 28.14 -25.44
N LYS A 346 8.50 26.88 -25.12
CA LYS A 346 9.87 26.33 -24.99
C LYS A 346 10.13 25.14 -25.93
N GLY A 347 9.43 25.08 -27.06
CA GLY A 347 9.51 23.93 -27.98
C GLY A 347 8.88 22.66 -27.39
N GLU A 348 7.90 22.84 -26.50
CA GLU A 348 7.13 21.72 -25.93
C GLU A 348 6.07 21.26 -26.93
N GLU A 349 5.87 19.95 -27.05
CA GLU A 349 4.80 19.36 -27.85
C GLU A 349 3.61 19.08 -26.93
N ILE A 350 2.47 19.72 -27.20
CA ILE A 350 1.27 19.63 -26.34
C ILE A 350 0.12 19.03 -27.15
N VAL A 351 -0.47 17.97 -26.63
CA VAL A 351 -1.72 17.38 -27.12
C VAL A 351 -2.84 17.72 -26.14
N THR A 352 -3.91 18.39 -26.61
CA THR A 352 -5.03 18.85 -25.75
C THR A 352 -6.33 18.10 -26.04
N TYR A 353 -6.86 17.39 -25.06
CA TYR A 353 -8.11 16.63 -25.16
C TYR A 353 -9.32 17.45 -24.70
N LEU A 354 -9.14 18.23 -23.63
CA LEU A 354 -10.22 19.00 -23.01
C LEU A 354 -9.89 20.51 -22.99
N PRO A 355 -10.84 21.40 -23.33
CA PRO A 355 -10.64 22.85 -23.28
C PRO A 355 -10.26 23.34 -21.88
N GLN A 356 -9.46 24.40 -21.77
CA GLN A 356 -8.98 24.91 -20.47
C GLN A 356 -10.10 25.32 -19.51
N LYS A 357 -11.23 25.80 -20.03
CA LYS A 357 -12.39 26.22 -19.23
C LYS A 357 -13.27 25.06 -18.74
N GLN A 358 -13.11 23.87 -19.30
CA GLN A 358 -13.90 22.71 -18.90
C GLN A 358 -13.32 22.14 -17.59
N GLU A 359 -14.12 22.13 -16.52
CA GLU A 359 -13.71 21.59 -15.21
C GLU A 359 -14.11 20.13 -15.01
N ASP A 360 -15.04 19.64 -15.82
CA ASP A 360 -15.55 18.27 -15.78
C ASP A 360 -14.82 17.34 -16.75
N ALA A 361 -14.84 16.05 -16.43
CA ALA A 361 -14.36 15.00 -17.31
C ALA A 361 -15.17 14.94 -18.62
N GLY A 362 -14.59 14.33 -19.66
CA GLY A 362 -15.32 14.04 -20.88
C GLY A 362 -16.43 13.01 -20.69
N VAL A 363 -17.35 12.93 -21.66
CA VAL A 363 -18.57 12.11 -21.58
C VAL A 363 -18.25 10.62 -21.43
N ILE A 364 -17.19 10.14 -22.11
CA ILE A 364 -16.78 8.74 -22.07
C ILE A 364 -16.21 8.41 -20.69
N CYS A 365 -15.30 9.25 -20.19
CA CYS A 365 -14.73 9.08 -18.86
C CYS A 365 -15.83 9.12 -17.78
N LEU A 366 -16.79 10.05 -17.86
CA LEU A 366 -17.92 10.13 -16.93
C LEU A 366 -18.81 8.89 -16.96
N LYS A 367 -19.11 8.37 -18.16
CA LYS A 367 -19.94 7.17 -18.30
C LYS A 367 -19.25 5.95 -17.69
N LEU A 368 -17.97 5.77 -17.98
CA LEU A 368 -17.15 4.66 -17.47
C LEU A 368 -16.98 4.72 -15.94
N ILE A 369 -16.59 5.88 -15.39
CA ILE A 369 -16.38 6.02 -13.95
C ILE A 369 -17.70 5.88 -13.18
N SER A 370 -18.81 6.38 -13.72
CA SER A 370 -20.13 6.26 -13.09
C SER A 370 -20.56 4.81 -13.00
N GLN A 371 -20.40 4.03 -14.07
CA GLN A 371 -20.72 2.61 -14.06
C GLN A 371 -19.84 1.82 -13.08
N LEU A 372 -18.52 2.06 -13.09
CA LEU A 372 -17.60 1.39 -12.17
C LEU A 372 -17.96 1.70 -10.71
N LYS A 373 -18.21 2.97 -10.37
CA LYS A 373 -18.62 3.37 -9.03
C LYS A 373 -19.98 2.79 -8.65
N ALA A 374 -20.92 2.71 -9.59
CA ALA A 374 -22.22 2.13 -9.35
C ALA A 374 -22.12 0.65 -8.97
N ILE A 375 -21.28 -0.12 -9.66
CA ILE A 375 -21.00 -1.54 -9.33
C ILE A 375 -20.32 -1.63 -7.95
N GLN A 376 -19.27 -0.85 -7.71
CA GLN A 376 -18.51 -0.87 -6.45
C GLN A 376 -19.35 -0.51 -5.23
N LEU A 377 -20.29 0.43 -5.38
CA LEU A 377 -21.19 0.86 -4.32
C LEU A 377 -22.45 0.00 -4.22
N GLY A 378 -22.64 -0.99 -5.10
CA GLY A 378 -23.85 -1.81 -5.14
C GLY A 378 -25.13 -1.04 -5.52
N LYS A 379 -24.99 0.04 -6.30
CA LYS A 379 -26.12 0.82 -6.84
C LYS A 379 -26.74 0.18 -8.08
N VAL A 380 -25.98 -0.66 -8.76
CA VAL A 380 -26.43 -1.49 -9.88
C VAL A 380 -26.09 -2.94 -9.58
N GLU A 381 -26.82 -3.86 -10.21
CA GLU A 381 -26.51 -5.28 -10.14
C GLU A 381 -25.13 -5.55 -10.75
N ASP A 382 -24.34 -6.34 -10.04
CA ASP A 382 -23.03 -6.77 -10.50
C ASP A 382 -23.16 -8.00 -11.41
N THR A 383 -23.46 -7.73 -12.69
CA THR A 383 -23.59 -8.78 -13.72
C THR A 383 -22.28 -9.51 -14.01
N PHE A 384 -21.14 -8.98 -13.57
CA PHE A 384 -19.81 -9.55 -13.80
C PHE A 384 -19.32 -10.44 -12.64
N GLY A 385 -19.97 -10.41 -11.48
CA GLY A 385 -19.53 -11.13 -10.28
C GLY A 385 -18.19 -10.65 -9.73
N TRP A 386 -17.94 -9.34 -9.78
CA TRP A 386 -16.72 -8.68 -9.31
C TRP A 386 -16.73 -8.34 -7.81
N CYS A 387 -17.88 -8.15 -7.20
CA CYS A 387 -18.04 -7.75 -5.81
C CYS A 387 -18.19 -8.99 -4.92
N VAL A 388 -17.28 -9.13 -3.96
CA VAL A 388 -17.31 -10.20 -2.95
C VAL A 388 -17.90 -9.63 -1.67
N GLU A 389 -19.05 -10.15 -1.24
CA GLU A 389 -19.70 -9.79 0.02
C GLU A 389 -18.95 -10.37 1.23
N ILE A 390 -18.95 -9.61 2.33
CA ILE A 390 -18.39 -10.00 3.62
C ILE A 390 -19.52 -10.41 4.56
N ASP A 391 -19.35 -11.56 5.21
CA ASP A 391 -20.34 -12.15 6.10
C ASP A 391 -19.83 -12.33 7.54
N THR A 392 -20.68 -12.82 8.45
CA THR A 392 -20.26 -13.10 9.84
C THR A 392 -19.31 -14.27 9.97
N GLY A 393 -19.32 -15.22 9.03
CA GLY A 393 -18.39 -16.36 8.99
C GLY A 393 -16.95 -15.92 8.69
N ASP A 394 -16.76 -14.76 8.05
CA ASP A 394 -15.44 -14.17 7.85
C ASP A 394 -14.72 -13.78 9.14
N LEU A 395 -15.46 -13.60 10.25
CA LEU A 395 -14.88 -13.43 11.57
C LEU A 395 -14.23 -14.71 12.10
N GLU A 396 -14.68 -15.88 11.65
CA GLU A 396 -14.13 -17.19 12.03
C GLU A 396 -12.90 -17.57 11.19
N LEU A 397 -12.67 -16.88 10.08
CA LEU A 397 -11.42 -16.98 9.30
C LEU A 397 -10.23 -16.33 10.03
N ALA A 398 -10.50 -15.43 10.97
CA ALA A 398 -9.51 -14.97 11.92
C ALA A 398 -9.28 -16.07 12.98
N PRO A 399 -8.05 -16.29 13.45
CA PRO A 399 -7.80 -17.37 14.38
C PRO A 399 -8.50 -17.05 15.70
N GLN A 400 -9.10 -18.06 16.31
CA GLN A 400 -9.55 -17.96 17.69
C GLN A 400 -8.32 -17.88 18.61
N GLY A 401 -7.82 -16.68 18.83
CA GLY A 401 -6.99 -16.40 20.00
C GLY A 401 -7.85 -16.62 21.24
N ASP A 402 -7.38 -17.47 22.17
CA ASP A 402 -7.96 -17.65 23.50
C ASP A 402 -8.48 -16.31 24.05
N GLY A 403 -9.77 -16.27 24.42
CA GLY A 403 -10.56 -15.09 24.78
C GLY A 403 -10.11 -14.36 26.06
N ARG A 404 -8.81 -14.31 26.33
CA ARG A 404 -8.19 -13.61 27.45
C ARG A 404 -7.33 -12.46 26.94
N ALA A 405 -7.98 -11.38 26.50
CA ALA A 405 -7.62 -9.99 26.85
C ALA A 405 -8.15 -8.99 25.80
N ARG A 406 -9.43 -8.63 25.89
CA ARG A 406 -9.80 -7.22 25.63
C ARG A 406 -9.28 -6.40 26.82
N ARG A 407 -8.01 -5.97 26.79
CA ARG A 407 -7.48 -5.08 27.83
C ARG A 407 -8.02 -3.68 27.61
N ARG A 408 -8.65 -3.12 28.65
CA ARG A 408 -8.94 -1.67 28.76
C ARG A 408 -7.65 -0.88 28.63
N TYR A 409 -7.73 0.26 27.93
CA TYR A 409 -6.69 1.28 27.78
C TYR A 409 -5.96 1.54 29.12
N ASP A 410 -4.63 1.42 29.13
CA ASP A 410 -3.81 1.61 30.32
C ASP A 410 -3.62 3.10 30.61
N TYR A 411 -4.47 3.63 31.49
CA TYR A 411 -4.51 5.03 31.92
C TYR A 411 -3.20 5.50 32.59
N GLN A 412 -2.29 4.58 32.97
CA GLN A 412 -0.98 4.94 33.54
C GLN A 412 -0.03 5.50 32.48
N LYS A 413 -0.12 5.05 31.21
CA LYS A 413 0.76 5.56 30.14
C LYS A 413 0.48 7.01 29.76
N ALA A 414 -0.78 7.44 29.85
CA ALA A 414 -1.16 8.84 29.63
C ALA A 414 -0.58 9.79 30.70
N LYS A 415 -0.20 9.28 31.87
CA LYS A 415 0.47 10.08 32.92
C LYS A 415 1.98 10.23 32.69
N CYS A 416 2.59 9.41 31.83
CA CYS A 416 4.01 9.50 31.48
C CYS A 416 4.32 10.64 30.50
N GLU A 417 3.33 11.45 30.13
CA GLU A 417 3.48 12.66 29.32
C GLU A 417 3.27 13.94 30.15
N ASP A 418 3.01 13.82 31.46
CA ASP A 418 2.87 14.97 32.37
C ASP A 418 4.24 15.63 32.61
N PRO A 419 4.47 16.86 32.10
CA PRO A 419 5.75 17.54 32.24
C PRO A 419 6.14 17.77 33.69
N VAL A 420 5.17 17.87 34.60
CA VAL A 420 5.41 18.10 36.03
C VAL A 420 5.99 16.84 36.68
N ALA A 421 5.41 15.67 36.39
CA ALA A 421 5.89 14.39 36.91
C ALA A 421 7.27 14.02 36.35
N ILE A 422 7.51 14.31 35.08
CA ILE A 422 8.80 14.07 34.41
C ILE A 422 9.88 14.99 35.01
N ASN A 423 9.60 16.29 35.15
CA ASN A 423 10.56 17.25 35.71
C ASN A 423 10.92 16.92 37.15
N ALA A 424 9.95 16.49 37.97
CA ALA A 424 10.22 16.08 39.35
C ALA A 424 11.21 14.90 39.43
N TRP A 425 11.11 13.92 38.53
CA TRP A 425 12.04 12.80 38.45
C TRP A 425 13.45 13.25 38.05
N PHE A 426 13.58 14.10 37.02
CA PHE A 426 14.89 14.63 36.61
C PHE A 426 15.52 15.53 37.68
N SER A 427 14.73 16.33 38.40
CA SER A 427 15.22 17.10 39.55
C SER A 427 15.73 16.21 40.67
N LEU A 428 15.05 15.09 40.96
CA LEU A 428 15.51 14.13 41.96
C LEU A 428 16.85 13.49 41.56
N VAL A 429 17.01 13.11 40.29
CA VAL A 429 18.26 12.56 39.76
C VAL A 429 19.39 13.59 39.84
N ALA A 430 19.15 14.84 39.41
CA ALA A 430 20.13 15.91 39.48
C ALA A 430 20.55 16.22 40.93
N ASN A 431 19.59 16.27 41.86
CA ASN A 431 19.87 16.47 43.28
C ASN A 431 20.66 15.31 43.89
N THR A 432 20.41 14.09 43.45
CA THR A 432 21.14 12.90 43.91
C THR A 432 22.59 12.92 43.40
N ILE A 433 22.80 13.26 42.13
CA ILE A 433 24.15 13.45 41.55
C ILE A 433 24.93 14.51 42.34
N ALA A 434 24.30 15.66 42.61
CA ALA A 434 24.92 16.75 43.36
C ALA A 434 25.22 16.38 44.81
N LYS A 435 24.26 15.74 45.51
CA LYS A 435 24.38 15.35 46.92
C LYS A 435 25.50 14.36 47.18
N TYR A 436 25.69 13.40 46.28
CA TYR A 436 26.68 12.33 46.43
C TYR A 436 27.95 12.55 45.60
N GLY A 437 28.06 13.68 44.88
CA GLY A 437 29.23 14.01 44.07
C GLY A 437 29.50 13.00 42.94
N ILE A 438 28.44 12.42 42.37
CA ILE A 438 28.55 11.36 41.35
C ILE A 438 29.15 11.97 40.08
N ARG A 439 30.30 11.46 39.63
CA ARG A 439 30.95 11.96 38.41
C ARG A 439 30.25 11.36 37.19
N PRO A 440 30.25 12.03 36.02
CA PRO A 440 29.69 11.47 34.78
C PRO A 440 30.25 10.07 34.45
N ASP A 441 31.48 9.81 34.87
CA ASP A 441 32.21 8.56 34.67
C ASP A 441 31.66 7.41 35.50
N ASP A 442 30.98 7.74 36.59
CA ASP A 442 30.33 6.78 37.49
C ASP A 442 28.83 6.62 37.14
N ILE A 443 28.33 7.33 36.13
CA ILE A 443 26.96 7.21 35.64
C ILE A 443 26.96 6.26 34.44
N HIS A 444 26.46 5.05 34.64
CA HIS A 444 26.43 4.03 33.60
C HIS A 444 25.00 3.77 33.12
N ASN A 445 24.82 3.76 31.80
CA ASN A 445 23.64 3.20 31.18
C ASN A 445 23.86 1.70 30.99
N PHE A 446 23.05 0.88 31.65
CA PHE A 446 23.16 -0.57 31.60
C PHE A 446 22.11 -1.15 30.67
N ASP A 447 22.53 -2.05 29.80
CA ASP A 447 21.63 -2.93 29.08
C ASP A 447 21.93 -4.40 29.41
N LYS A 448 20.88 -5.21 29.50
CA LYS A 448 20.95 -6.62 29.86
C LYS A 448 20.24 -7.44 28.80
N THR A 449 21.00 -8.31 28.14
CA THR A 449 20.47 -9.26 27.17
C THR A 449 20.73 -10.69 27.64
N GLY A 450 19.68 -11.51 27.71
CA GLY A 450 19.78 -12.93 28.07
C GLY A 450 19.58 -13.82 26.85
N PHE A 451 20.34 -14.91 26.75
CA PHE A 451 20.18 -15.92 25.70
C PHE A 451 20.35 -17.34 26.26
N MET A 452 19.62 -18.28 25.66
CA MET A 452 19.72 -19.71 25.98
C MET A 452 20.83 -20.35 25.13
N MET A 453 21.68 -21.18 25.74
CA MET A 453 22.61 -21.99 24.96
C MET A 453 21.88 -23.18 24.31
N GLY A 454 21.96 -23.29 22.98
CA GLY A 454 21.70 -24.55 22.27
C GLY A 454 20.28 -24.84 21.75
N VAL A 455 19.48 -23.84 21.34
CA VAL A 455 18.19 -24.11 20.65
C VAL A 455 17.96 -23.17 19.47
N ILE A 456 17.83 -23.72 18.26
CA ILE A 456 17.09 -23.12 17.13
C ILE A 456 15.86 -24.02 16.91
N ALA A 457 14.65 -23.48 17.03
CA ALA A 457 13.41 -24.20 16.75
C ALA A 457 12.33 -23.25 16.21
N ASN A 458 11.57 -23.71 15.21
CA ASN A 458 10.47 -22.97 14.58
C ASN A 458 9.27 -22.85 15.53
N GLY A 459 8.75 -21.63 15.72
CA GLY A 459 7.57 -21.38 16.55
C GLY A 459 6.79 -20.13 16.12
N MET A 460 5.47 -20.26 15.96
CA MET A 460 4.51 -19.18 15.75
C MET A 460 4.27 -18.45 17.07
N VAL A 461 4.41 -17.12 17.08
CA VAL A 461 4.25 -16.30 18.30
C VAL A 461 3.12 -15.30 18.10
N ALA A 462 2.09 -15.41 18.94
CA ALA A 462 1.09 -14.36 19.13
C ALA A 462 1.54 -13.45 20.28
N THR A 463 1.73 -12.15 20.02
CA THR A 463 1.98 -11.15 21.08
C THR A 463 1.15 -9.90 20.88
N GLY A 464 0.58 -9.36 21.96
CA GLY A 464 0.09 -7.99 22.02
C GLY A 464 1.21 -7.00 22.37
N ALA A 465 1.03 -5.75 21.96
CA ALA A 465 1.91 -4.57 22.10
C ALA A 465 2.49 -4.26 23.51
N GLU A 466 2.10 -4.99 24.56
CA GLU A 466 2.48 -4.73 25.96
C GLU A 466 3.57 -5.67 26.50
N ARG A 467 4.16 -6.58 25.70
CA ARG A 467 5.27 -7.43 26.18
C ARG A 467 6.64 -6.80 25.97
N ARG A 468 7.01 -5.87 26.85
CA ARG A 468 8.39 -5.79 27.37
C ARG A 468 8.44 -6.68 28.60
N GLY A 469 8.98 -7.89 28.45
CA GLY A 469 9.28 -8.80 29.57
C GLY A 469 8.41 -10.07 29.63
N SER A 470 9.11 -11.20 29.51
CA SER A 470 8.72 -12.58 29.87
C SER A 470 7.80 -13.35 28.91
N PRO A 471 8.38 -14.15 27.99
CA PRO A 471 7.78 -15.43 27.64
C PRO A 471 7.96 -16.38 28.84
N LYS A 472 6.88 -16.80 29.49
CA LYS A 472 6.91 -18.05 30.25
C LYS A 472 6.32 -19.14 29.37
N ARG A 473 7.10 -20.19 29.07
CA ARG A 473 6.57 -21.49 28.66
C ARG A 473 7.09 -22.57 29.61
N VAL A 474 6.14 -23.25 30.21
CA VAL A 474 6.07 -24.66 30.68
C VAL A 474 7.40 -25.38 31.01
N GLN A 475 7.65 -25.53 32.33
CA GLN A 475 7.97 -26.77 33.10
C GLN A 475 9.17 -27.68 32.71
N PRO A 476 9.69 -28.50 33.66
CA PRO A 476 11.04 -28.37 34.23
C PRO A 476 12.08 -29.31 33.60
N GLY A 477 13.30 -28.80 33.42
CA GLY A 477 14.46 -29.59 33.03
C GLY A 477 15.66 -28.68 32.74
N ASN A 478 16.74 -28.84 33.52
CA ASN A 478 17.88 -27.92 33.62
C ASN A 478 18.56 -27.65 32.26
N ARG A 479 18.50 -26.41 31.75
CA ARG A 479 19.29 -25.91 30.62
C ARG A 479 19.70 -24.45 30.90
N LYS A 480 20.99 -24.26 31.17
CA LYS A 480 21.56 -23.05 31.81
C LYS A 480 21.48 -21.82 30.91
N TRP A 481 20.97 -20.73 31.47
CA TRP A 481 20.87 -19.40 30.85
C TRP A 481 22.20 -18.66 30.91
N VAL A 482 22.48 -17.86 29.87
CA VAL A 482 23.59 -16.91 29.86
C VAL A 482 23.02 -15.50 29.78
N THR A 483 23.45 -14.64 30.69
CA THR A 483 23.12 -13.21 30.68
C THR A 483 24.37 -12.43 30.33
N VAL A 484 24.26 -11.52 29.36
CA VAL A 484 25.29 -10.51 29.09
C VAL A 484 24.80 -9.17 29.58
N ILE A 485 25.62 -8.53 30.39
CA ILE A 485 25.42 -7.15 30.82
C ILE A 485 26.48 -6.31 30.12
N GLN A 486 26.04 -5.28 29.41
CA GLN A 486 26.91 -4.27 28.82
C GLN A 486 26.54 -2.91 29.41
N SER A 487 27.56 -2.09 29.68
CA SER A 487 27.30 -0.71 30.10
C SER A 487 28.24 0.26 29.43
N ILE A 488 27.72 1.45 29.18
CA ILE A 488 28.48 2.60 28.68
C ILE A 488 28.29 3.72 29.69
N SER A 489 29.39 4.31 30.15
CA SER A 489 29.34 5.47 31.03
C SER A 489 28.85 6.72 30.28
N ALA A 490 28.37 7.73 31.00
CA ALA A 490 27.99 9.00 30.41
C ALA A 490 29.18 9.78 29.80
N GLY A 491 30.42 9.42 30.14
CA GLY A 491 31.63 9.94 29.48
C GLY A 491 32.24 9.00 28.44
N SER A 492 31.43 8.09 27.88
CA SER A 492 31.74 7.31 26.67
C SER A 492 32.80 6.21 26.82
N TRP A 493 33.00 5.67 28.02
CA TRP A 493 33.78 4.44 28.25
C TRP A 493 32.83 3.25 28.37
N ALA A 494 33.11 2.19 27.62
CA ALA A 494 32.37 0.93 27.75
C ALA A 494 33.03 0.05 28.83
N THR A 495 32.23 -0.53 29.71
CA THR A 495 32.73 -1.59 30.58
C THR A 495 32.83 -2.91 29.79
N PRO A 496 33.85 -3.75 30.04
CA PRO A 496 33.90 -5.08 29.46
C PRO A 496 32.61 -5.85 29.77
N PRO A 497 32.01 -6.56 28.79
CA PRO A 497 30.74 -7.24 28.99
C PRO A 497 30.86 -8.30 30.08
N PHE A 498 29.95 -8.25 31.06
CA PHE A 498 29.86 -9.27 32.09
C PHE A 498 28.97 -10.40 31.61
N ILE A 499 29.55 -11.60 31.49
CA ILE A 499 28.82 -12.82 31.14
C ILE A 499 28.51 -13.58 32.42
N VAL A 500 27.23 -13.58 32.80
CA VAL A 500 26.73 -14.32 33.96
C VAL A 500 26.11 -15.61 33.45
N VAL A 501 26.78 -16.73 33.73
CA VAL A 501 26.30 -18.09 33.41
C VAL A 501 25.71 -18.70 34.68
N ALA A 502 24.54 -19.34 34.57
CA ALA A 502 23.98 -20.10 35.69
C ALA A 502 24.87 -21.32 36.00
N GLY A 503 25.53 -21.31 37.18
CA GLY A 503 26.33 -22.42 37.71
C GLY A 503 25.52 -23.63 38.12
#